data_AF-A0A2X1KEW5-F1
#
_entry.id   AF-A0A2X1KEW5-F1
#
_cell.length_a   1.000
_cell.length_b   1.000
_cell.length_c   1.000
_cell.angle_alpha   90.00
_cell.angle_beta   90.00
_cell.angle_gamma   90.00
#
_symmetry.space_group_name_H-M   'P 1'
#
loop_
_entity.id
_entity.type
_entity.pdbx_description
1 polymer ?
#
loop_
_entity_poly.entity_id
_entity_poly.type
_entity_poly.pdbx_seq_one_letter_code
_entity_poly.pdbx_strand_id
1 'polypeptide(L)'
;MNYLLAAEAAQQRGDEARATQHLERAAELAGNDTIPVEITRVRLQLARNENHAARHGVDKLLEVTPRHPEVLRLAEQAYIRTGAWSSLLDIIPSMAKAHVGDEEHRAMLEQQAWIGLMDQARADNGSEGLRNWWKNQSRKTRHQVALQVAMAEHLIESDDHDTAQQIIIDGLKRQYDDRLLLRFLD
;
A
#
# COMPACT_ATOMS: atom_id res chain seq x y z
N MET A 1 -13.61 -31.58 9.93
CA MET A 1 -14.15 -30.72 8.86
C MET A 1 -13.43 -29.38 8.94
N ASN A 2 -12.86 -28.87 7.85
CA ASN A 2 -12.15 -27.58 7.88
C ASN A 2 -13.18 -26.46 7.67
N TYR A 3 -13.58 -25.81 8.77
CA TYR A 3 -14.60 -24.77 8.75
C TYR A 3 -14.16 -23.51 7.97
N LEU A 4 -12.86 -23.23 7.87
CA LEU A 4 -12.36 -22.10 7.08
C LEU A 4 -12.57 -22.34 5.58
N LEU A 5 -12.23 -23.53 5.09
CA LEU A 5 -12.51 -23.91 3.69
C LEU A 5 -14.01 -23.93 3.39
N ALA A 6 -14.84 -24.35 4.36
CA ALA A 6 -16.29 -24.32 4.22
C ALA A 6 -16.82 -22.87 4.13
N ALA A 7 -16.26 -21.95 4.92
CA ALA A 7 -16.60 -20.53 4.87
C ALA A 7 -16.26 -19.91 3.51
N GLU A 8 -15.06 -20.17 2.99
CA GLU A 8 -14.63 -19.68 1.67
C GLU A 8 -15.49 -20.26 0.55
N ALA A 9 -15.79 -21.56 0.58
CA ALA A 9 -16.63 -22.20 -0.43
C ALA A 9 -18.08 -21.66 -0.41
N ALA A 10 -18.63 -21.37 0.77
CA ALA A 10 -19.95 -20.75 0.90
C ALA A 10 -19.94 -19.31 0.34
N GLN A 11 -18.90 -18.53 0.63
CA GLN A 11 -18.74 -17.18 0.10
C GLN A 11 -18.66 -17.17 -1.43
N GLN A 12 -17.90 -18.11 -2.03
CA GLN A 12 -17.79 -18.24 -3.49
C GLN A 12 -19.13 -18.56 -4.17
N ARG A 13 -20.08 -19.15 -3.44
CA ARG A 13 -21.44 -19.43 -3.92
C ARG A 13 -22.44 -18.31 -3.65
N GLY A 14 -21.99 -17.20 -3.04
CA GLY A 14 -22.85 -16.10 -2.60
C GLY A 14 -23.68 -16.42 -1.36
N ASP A 15 -23.40 -17.51 -0.65
CA ASP A 15 -24.10 -17.88 0.58
C ASP A 15 -23.40 -17.27 1.79
N GLU A 16 -23.60 -15.96 1.98
CA GLU A 16 -22.94 -15.19 3.03
C GLU A 16 -23.31 -15.66 4.44
N ALA A 17 -24.55 -16.09 4.64
CA ALA A 17 -25.02 -16.61 5.93
C ALA A 17 -24.26 -17.87 6.33
N ARG A 18 -24.13 -18.85 5.42
CA ARG A 18 -23.33 -20.05 5.70
C ARG A 18 -21.85 -19.74 5.84
N ALA A 19 -21.33 -18.80 5.04
CA ALA A 19 -19.93 -18.38 5.16
C ALA A 19 -19.63 -17.84 6.57
N THR A 20 -20.50 -16.97 7.09
CA THR A 20 -20.39 -16.42 8.44
C THR A 20 -20.52 -17.51 9.51
N GLN A 21 -21.52 -18.40 9.39
CA GLN A 21 -21.71 -19.52 10.33
C GLN A 21 -20.46 -20.42 10.41
N HIS A 22 -19.87 -20.75 9.26
CA HIS A 22 -18.65 -21.56 9.21
C HIS A 22 -17.46 -20.82 9.82
N LEU A 23 -17.32 -19.51 9.58
CA LEU A 23 -16.25 -18.71 10.17
C LEU A 23 -16.39 -18.62 11.70
N GLU A 24 -17.60 -18.41 12.22
CA GLU A 24 -17.87 -18.41 13.67
C GLU A 24 -17.50 -19.75 14.30
N ARG A 25 -17.89 -20.86 13.66
CA ARG A 25 -17.54 -22.19 14.14
C ARG A 25 -16.03 -22.46 14.10
N ALA A 26 -15.33 -21.90 13.13
CA ALA A 26 -13.87 -21.95 13.09
C ALA A 26 -13.25 -21.15 14.25
N ALA A 27 -13.79 -19.96 14.55
CA ALA A 27 -13.34 -19.11 15.65
C ALA A 27 -13.48 -19.79 17.01
N GLU A 28 -14.62 -20.46 17.27
CA GLU A 28 -14.86 -21.23 18.49
C GLU A 28 -13.83 -22.36 18.71
N LEU A 29 -13.33 -22.94 17.62
CA LEU A 29 -12.41 -24.07 17.64
C LEU A 29 -10.94 -23.66 17.55
N ALA A 30 -10.63 -22.39 17.29
CA ALA A 30 -9.29 -21.88 17.06
C ALA A 30 -8.40 -21.89 18.32
N GLY A 31 -9.01 -21.90 19.50
CA GLY A 31 -8.28 -21.83 20.76
C GLY A 31 -7.39 -20.57 20.81
N ASN A 32 -6.08 -20.77 20.97
CA ASN A 32 -5.11 -19.67 21.04
C ASN A 32 -4.57 -19.23 19.67
N ASP A 33 -4.76 -20.01 18.61
CA ASP A 33 -4.26 -19.68 17.27
C ASP A 33 -5.37 -19.11 16.39
N THR A 34 -5.61 -17.81 16.54
CA THR A 34 -6.68 -17.10 15.83
C THR A 34 -6.26 -16.59 14.45
N ILE A 35 -4.98 -16.65 14.10
CA ILE A 35 -4.44 -16.06 12.86
C ILE A 35 -5.13 -16.63 11.61
N PRO A 36 -5.31 -17.96 11.44
CA PRO A 36 -6.00 -18.50 10.26
C PRO A 36 -7.45 -18.04 10.15
N VAL A 37 -8.14 -17.86 11.28
CA VAL A 37 -9.53 -17.38 11.33
C VAL A 37 -9.60 -15.94 10.88
N GLU A 38 -8.72 -15.08 11.39
CA GLU A 38 -8.71 -13.66 11.06
C GLU A 38 -8.26 -13.40 9.61
N ILE A 39 -7.32 -14.18 9.07
CA ILE A 39 -7.00 -14.17 7.63
C ILE A 39 -8.25 -14.49 6.81
N THR A 40 -8.99 -15.53 7.19
CA THR A 40 -10.21 -15.94 6.48
C THR A 40 -11.30 -14.87 6.60
N ARG A 41 -11.45 -14.25 7.77
CA ARG A 41 -12.37 -13.13 8.00
C ARG A 41 -12.09 -11.99 7.03
N VAL A 42 -10.84 -11.55 6.93
CA VAL A 42 -10.43 -10.46 6.02
C VAL A 42 -10.69 -10.84 4.55
N ARG A 43 -10.40 -12.08 4.15
CA ARG A 43 -10.71 -12.57 2.79
C ARG A 43 -12.21 -12.44 2.47
N LEU A 44 -13.07 -12.86 3.40
CA LEU A 44 -14.52 -12.74 3.25
C LEU A 44 -14.96 -11.27 3.17
N GLN A 45 -14.42 -10.40 4.01
CA GLN A 45 -14.71 -8.96 3.99
C GLN A 45 -14.32 -8.32 2.64
N LEU A 46 -13.14 -8.64 2.10
CA LEU A 46 -12.73 -8.17 0.78
C LEU A 46 -13.64 -8.72 -0.33
N ALA A 47 -14.05 -9.99 -0.25
CA ALA A 47 -14.98 -10.57 -1.22
C ALA A 47 -16.36 -9.89 -1.20
N ARG A 48 -16.77 -9.33 -0.05
CA ARG A 48 -18.03 -8.59 0.15
C ARG A 48 -17.91 -7.09 -0.09
N ASN A 49 -16.75 -6.60 -0.53
CA ASN A 49 -16.43 -5.16 -0.64
C ASN A 49 -16.55 -4.39 0.68
N GLU A 50 -16.43 -5.07 1.82
CA GLU A 50 -16.37 -4.47 3.16
C GLU A 50 -14.95 -3.90 3.42
N ASN A 51 -14.48 -3.02 2.53
CA ASN A 51 -13.07 -2.64 2.40
C ASN A 51 -12.51 -2.00 3.68
N HIS A 52 -13.30 -1.19 4.40
CA HIS A 52 -12.89 -0.60 5.66
C HIS A 52 -12.75 -1.64 6.79
N ALA A 53 -13.64 -2.64 6.83
CA ALA A 53 -13.56 -3.72 7.80
C ALA A 53 -12.35 -4.61 7.51
N ALA A 54 -12.13 -4.93 6.23
CA ALA A 54 -10.94 -5.65 5.78
C ALA A 54 -9.65 -4.91 6.14
N ARG A 55 -9.59 -3.59 5.91
CA ARG A 55 -8.45 -2.74 6.30
C ARG A 55 -8.17 -2.85 7.80
N HIS A 56 -9.21 -2.71 8.62
CA HIS A 56 -9.03 -2.81 10.07
C HIS A 56 -8.53 -4.21 10.50
N GLY A 57 -8.99 -5.26 9.83
CA GLY A 57 -8.51 -6.63 10.07
C GLY A 57 -7.05 -6.83 9.69
N VAL A 58 -6.60 -6.32 8.54
CA VAL A 58 -5.18 -6.42 8.14
C VAL A 58 -4.26 -5.61 9.04
N ASP A 59 -4.68 -4.44 9.52
CA ASP A 59 -3.89 -3.63 10.45
C ASP A 59 -3.58 -4.42 11.73
N LYS A 60 -4.60 -5.08 12.31
CA LYS A 60 -4.42 -5.98 13.46
C LYS A 60 -3.54 -7.19 13.16
N LEU A 61 -3.71 -7.81 11.99
CA LEU A 61 -2.89 -8.96 11.59
C LEU A 61 -1.41 -8.59 11.42
N LEU A 62 -1.14 -7.38 10.93
CA LEU A 62 0.23 -6.87 10.77
C LEU A 62 0.91 -6.57 12.10
N GLU A 63 0.17 -6.21 13.16
CA GLU A 63 0.73 -6.05 14.51
C GLU A 63 1.31 -7.36 15.06
N VAL A 64 0.64 -8.49 14.78
CA VAL A 64 1.01 -9.81 15.31
C VAL A 64 1.93 -10.57 14.35
N THR A 65 1.69 -10.46 13.05
CA THR A 65 2.36 -11.25 12.00
C THR A 65 2.80 -10.38 10.81
N PRO A 66 3.67 -9.38 11.03
CA PRO A 66 4.00 -8.32 10.05
C PRO A 66 4.65 -8.81 8.74
N ARG A 67 5.11 -10.06 8.69
CA ARG A 67 5.77 -10.66 7.52
C ARG A 67 5.05 -11.88 6.97
N HIS A 68 3.83 -12.15 7.42
CA HIS A 68 3.08 -13.28 6.91
C HIS A 68 2.66 -13.01 5.44
N PRO A 69 3.06 -13.86 4.46
CA PRO A 69 2.86 -13.56 3.04
C PRO A 69 1.41 -13.29 2.67
N GLU A 70 0.47 -14.03 3.26
CA GLU A 70 -0.95 -13.82 2.98
C GLU A 70 -1.50 -12.54 3.60
N VAL A 71 -1.02 -12.16 4.79
CA VAL A 71 -1.47 -10.92 5.43
C VAL A 71 -1.03 -9.72 4.59
N LEU A 72 0.20 -9.77 4.05
CA LEU A 72 0.72 -8.74 3.15
C LEU A 72 -0.09 -8.64 1.85
N ARG A 73 -0.49 -9.76 1.24
CA ARG A 73 -1.35 -9.77 0.04
C ARG A 73 -2.76 -9.21 0.30
N LEU A 74 -3.31 -9.48 1.48
CA LEU A 74 -4.61 -8.91 1.88
C LEU A 74 -4.48 -7.42 2.21
N ALA A 75 -3.37 -7.02 2.85
CA ALA A 75 -3.08 -5.63 3.17
C ALA A 75 -2.94 -4.79 1.91
N GLU A 76 -2.19 -5.27 0.91
CA GLU A 76 -2.09 -4.66 -0.42
C GLU A 76 -3.49 -4.36 -1.00
N GLN A 77 -4.37 -5.37 -1.07
CA GLN A 77 -5.73 -5.22 -1.60
C GLN A 77 -6.56 -4.23 -0.78
N ALA A 78 -6.53 -4.35 0.54
CA ALA A 78 -7.32 -3.51 1.43
C ALA A 78 -6.87 -2.03 1.36
N TYR A 79 -5.56 -1.79 1.28
CA TYR A 79 -5.02 -0.45 1.20
C TYR A 79 -5.30 0.22 -0.15
N ILE A 80 -5.15 -0.50 -1.27
CA ILE A 80 -5.51 0.00 -2.60
C ILE A 80 -7.00 0.38 -2.65
N ARG A 81 -7.89 -0.51 -2.18
CA ARG A 81 -9.34 -0.28 -2.24
C ARG A 81 -9.85 0.85 -1.33
N THR A 82 -9.08 1.22 -0.31
CA THR A 82 -9.44 2.28 0.64
C THR A 82 -8.65 3.57 0.46
N GLY A 83 -7.73 3.61 -0.53
CA GLY A 83 -6.82 4.74 -0.72
C GLY A 83 -5.85 4.96 0.46
N ALA A 84 -5.50 3.89 1.18
CA ALA A 84 -4.57 3.92 2.31
C ALA A 84 -3.11 3.92 1.84
N TRP A 85 -2.75 4.90 1.02
CA TRP A 85 -1.49 4.89 0.27
C TRP A 85 -0.24 4.93 1.15
N SER A 86 -0.27 5.67 2.27
CA SER A 86 0.84 5.67 3.23
C SER A 86 1.07 4.28 3.81
N SER A 87 0.01 3.59 4.23
CA SER A 87 0.07 2.23 4.75
C SER A 87 0.55 1.23 3.68
N LEU A 88 0.20 1.45 2.41
CA LEU A 88 0.72 0.64 1.30
C LEU A 88 2.25 0.78 1.18
N LEU A 89 2.79 2.00 1.25
CA LEU A 89 4.24 2.23 1.22
C LEU A 89 4.95 1.56 2.42
N ASP A 90 4.35 1.63 3.60
CA ASP A 90 4.94 1.10 4.83
C ASP A 90 5.12 -0.44 4.79
N ILE A 91 4.27 -1.16 4.06
CA ILE A 91 4.35 -2.63 3.97
C ILE A 91 5.32 -3.14 2.90
N ILE A 92 5.72 -2.34 1.91
CA ILE A 92 6.59 -2.76 0.80
C ILE A 92 7.93 -3.37 1.28
N PRO A 93 8.64 -2.81 2.27
CA PRO A 93 9.86 -3.44 2.79
C PRO A 93 9.62 -4.81 3.43
N SER A 94 8.46 -5.01 4.04
CA SER A 94 8.05 -6.30 4.59
C SER A 94 7.69 -7.29 3.48
N MET A 95 7.04 -6.84 2.40
CA MET A 95 6.79 -7.63 1.19
C MET A 95 8.09 -8.14 0.57
N ALA A 96 9.11 -7.28 0.44
CA ALA A 96 10.41 -7.67 -0.09
C ALA A 96 11.07 -8.78 0.77
N LYS A 97 11.05 -8.61 2.10
CA LYS A 97 11.61 -9.60 3.05
C LYS A 97 10.85 -10.91 3.09
N ALA A 98 9.56 -10.89 2.82
CA ALA A 98 8.69 -12.06 2.79
C ALA A 98 8.56 -12.68 1.38
N HIS A 99 9.27 -12.14 0.38
CA HIS A 99 9.17 -12.54 -1.02
C HIS A 99 7.74 -12.50 -1.58
N VAL A 100 6.98 -11.48 -1.19
CA VAL A 100 5.64 -11.20 -1.73
C VAL A 100 5.78 -10.25 -2.92
N GLY A 101 5.33 -10.70 -4.08
CA GLY A 101 5.59 -10.04 -5.36
C GLY A 101 7.05 -10.13 -5.78
N ASP A 102 7.33 -9.88 -7.05
CA ASP A 102 8.69 -9.60 -7.52
C ASP A 102 9.04 -8.13 -7.30
N GLU A 103 10.24 -7.74 -7.72
CA GLU A 103 10.72 -6.36 -7.58
C GLU A 103 9.90 -5.38 -8.43
N GLU A 104 9.50 -5.80 -9.63
CA GLU A 104 8.69 -4.99 -10.54
C GLU A 104 7.31 -4.69 -9.95
N HIS A 105 6.62 -5.70 -9.41
CA HIS A 105 5.33 -5.52 -8.73
C HIS A 105 5.44 -4.54 -7.56
N ARG A 106 6.47 -4.65 -6.73
CA ARG A 106 6.68 -3.72 -5.61
C ARG A 106 6.97 -2.29 -6.07
N ALA A 107 7.74 -2.12 -7.15
CA ALA A 107 7.98 -0.80 -7.73
C ALA A 107 6.69 -0.19 -8.29
N MET A 108 5.83 -0.99 -8.93
CA MET A 108 4.50 -0.53 -9.37
C MET A 108 3.61 -0.10 -8.21
N LEU A 109 3.57 -0.87 -7.11
CA LEU A 109 2.82 -0.51 -5.91
C LEU A 109 3.34 0.79 -5.27
N GLU A 110 4.66 0.96 -5.23
CA GLU A 110 5.28 2.20 -4.74
C GLU A 110 4.84 3.40 -5.58
N GLN A 111 4.94 3.29 -6.91
CA GLN A 111 4.49 4.34 -7.82
C GLN A 111 3.00 4.66 -7.65
N GLN A 112 2.16 3.63 -7.59
CA GLN A 112 0.71 3.80 -7.41
C GLN A 112 0.38 4.52 -6.09
N ALA A 113 1.06 4.15 -5.00
CA ALA A 113 0.85 4.79 -3.70
C ALA A 113 1.28 6.26 -3.72
N TRP A 114 2.40 6.59 -4.37
CA TRP A 114 2.85 7.98 -4.51
C TRP A 114 1.87 8.83 -5.30
N ILE A 115 1.39 8.33 -6.45
CA ILE A 115 0.34 8.98 -7.26
C ILE A 115 -0.92 9.21 -6.40
N GLY A 116 -1.36 8.18 -5.67
CA GLY A 116 -2.53 8.27 -4.81
C GLY A 116 -2.39 9.33 -3.70
N LEU A 117 -1.21 9.49 -3.12
CA LEU A 117 -0.93 10.56 -2.14
C LEU A 117 -0.94 11.95 -2.78
N MET A 118 -0.43 12.08 -4.01
CA MET A 118 -0.47 13.35 -4.74
C MET A 118 -1.90 13.73 -5.11
N ASP A 119 -2.71 12.78 -5.57
CA ASP A 119 -4.12 13.00 -5.87
C ASP A 119 -4.92 13.41 -4.63
N GLN A 120 -4.65 12.80 -3.48
CA GLN A 120 -5.25 13.21 -2.20
C GLN A 120 -4.85 14.65 -1.83
N ALA A 121 -3.56 14.99 -1.91
CA ALA A 121 -3.08 16.34 -1.64
C ALA A 121 -3.66 17.39 -2.61
N ARG A 122 -3.85 17.02 -3.88
CA ARG A 122 -4.48 17.86 -4.90
C ARG A 122 -5.98 18.02 -4.66
N ALA A 123 -6.68 16.98 -4.23
CA ALA A 123 -8.10 17.06 -3.92
C ALA A 123 -8.39 18.05 -2.78
N ASP A 124 -7.47 18.17 -1.81
CA ASP A 124 -7.65 19.06 -0.67
C ASP A 124 -7.52 20.56 -1.02
N ASN A 125 -6.52 20.95 -1.82
CA ASN A 125 -6.22 22.38 -2.10
C ASN A 125 -5.65 22.64 -3.51
N GLY A 126 -5.97 21.79 -4.50
CA GLY A 126 -5.45 21.89 -5.86
C GLY A 126 -3.92 21.88 -5.94
N SER A 127 -3.36 22.67 -6.85
CA SER A 127 -1.90 22.76 -7.06
C SER A 127 -1.15 23.36 -5.85
N GLU A 128 -1.81 24.12 -4.98
CA GLU A 128 -1.21 24.61 -3.74
C GLU A 128 -1.10 23.51 -2.68
N GLY A 129 -2.14 22.66 -2.56
CA GLY A 129 -2.13 21.48 -1.70
C GLY A 129 -0.99 20.53 -2.03
N LEU A 130 -0.83 20.22 -3.33
CA LEU A 130 0.25 19.37 -3.82
C LEU A 130 1.65 19.95 -3.49
N ARG A 131 1.85 21.26 -3.70
CA ARG A 131 3.12 21.93 -3.36
C ARG A 131 3.41 21.92 -1.86
N ASN A 132 2.40 22.13 -1.02
CA ASN A 132 2.56 22.09 0.44
C ASN A 132 2.84 20.68 0.93
N TRP A 133 2.14 19.67 0.39
CA TRP A 133 2.43 18.26 0.67
C TRP A 133 3.88 17.91 0.31
N TRP A 134 4.36 18.32 -0.87
CA TRP A 134 5.73 18.09 -1.31
C TRP A 134 6.77 18.70 -0.35
N LYS A 135 6.57 19.97 0.06
CA LYS A 135 7.47 20.67 0.99
C LYS A 135 7.53 19.99 2.34
N ASN A 136 6.42 19.42 2.80
CA ASN A 136 6.32 18.73 4.09
C ASN A 136 6.89 17.30 4.06
N GLN A 137 7.25 16.78 2.88
CA GLN A 137 7.92 15.48 2.80
C GLN A 137 9.35 15.53 3.36
N SER A 138 9.75 14.43 4.00
CA SER A 138 11.10 14.26 4.51
C SER A 138 12.14 14.42 3.38
N ARG A 139 13.37 14.83 3.73
CA ARG A 139 14.46 14.94 2.75
C ARG A 139 14.71 13.60 2.04
N LYS A 140 14.63 12.48 2.76
CA LYS A 140 14.80 11.13 2.21
C LYS A 140 13.72 10.83 1.16
N THR A 141 12.46 11.14 1.47
CA THR A 141 11.32 10.95 0.57
C THR A 141 11.48 11.80 -0.69
N ARG A 142 11.77 13.10 -0.55
CA ARG A 142 11.97 14.02 -1.69
C ARG A 142 13.15 13.65 -2.60
N HIS A 143 14.08 12.83 -2.13
CA HIS A 143 15.23 12.38 -2.91
C HIS A 143 14.97 11.08 -3.69
N GLN A 144 13.81 10.43 -3.50
CA GLN A 144 13.47 9.26 -4.28
C GLN A 144 13.17 9.65 -5.72
N VAL A 145 13.87 9.03 -6.66
CA VAL A 145 13.80 9.35 -8.10
C VAL A 145 12.40 9.09 -8.65
N ALA A 146 11.82 7.93 -8.32
CA ALA A 146 10.47 7.56 -8.73
C ALA A 146 9.44 8.61 -8.30
N LEU A 147 9.60 9.15 -7.09
CA LEU A 147 8.72 10.17 -6.55
C LEU A 147 8.91 11.54 -7.24
N GLN A 148 10.14 11.91 -7.57
CA GLN A 148 10.42 13.14 -8.34
C GLN A 148 9.82 13.09 -9.74
N VAL A 149 9.88 11.93 -10.40
CA VAL A 149 9.26 11.69 -11.72
C VAL A 149 7.74 11.83 -11.62
N ALA A 150 7.10 11.11 -10.71
CA ALA A 150 5.65 11.19 -10.50
C ALA A 150 5.18 12.62 -10.17
N MET A 151 5.94 13.35 -9.34
CA MET A 151 5.64 14.74 -9.01
C MET A 151 5.72 15.66 -10.23
N ALA A 152 6.71 15.46 -11.09
CA ALA A 152 6.88 16.26 -12.30
C ALA A 152 5.77 15.98 -13.33
N GLU A 153 5.38 14.72 -13.51
CA GLU A 153 4.26 14.32 -14.38
C GLU A 153 2.95 15.00 -13.93
N HIS A 154 2.63 14.93 -12.63
CA HIS A 154 1.41 15.55 -12.10
C HIS A 154 1.40 17.09 -12.19
N LEU A 155 2.55 17.75 -12.09
CA LEU A 155 2.65 19.21 -12.25
C LEU A 155 2.52 19.63 -13.72
N ILE A 156 3.03 18.82 -14.65
CA ILE A 156 2.84 19.03 -16.10
C ILE A 156 1.37 18.90 -16.46
N GLU A 157 0.66 17.89 -15.94
CA GLU A 157 -0.78 17.71 -16.15
C GLU A 157 -1.63 18.83 -15.55
N SER A 158 -1.10 19.56 -14.56
CA SER A 158 -1.78 20.66 -13.87
C SER A 158 -1.44 22.06 -14.44
N ASP A 159 -0.80 22.13 -15.61
CA ASP A 159 -0.35 23.36 -16.30
C ASP A 159 0.65 24.23 -15.48
N ASP A 160 1.31 23.65 -14.47
CA ASP A 160 2.35 24.28 -13.64
C ASP A 160 3.74 23.82 -14.10
N HIS A 161 4.04 24.11 -15.37
CA HIS A 161 5.27 23.66 -16.04
C HIS A 161 6.54 24.23 -15.41
N ASP A 162 6.51 25.45 -14.88
CA ASP A 162 7.67 26.09 -14.24
C ASP A 162 8.06 25.36 -12.95
N THR A 163 7.08 24.96 -12.13
CA THR A 163 7.35 24.19 -10.90
C THR A 163 7.81 22.76 -11.23
N ALA A 164 7.24 22.13 -12.26
CA ALA A 164 7.67 20.80 -12.73
C ALA A 164 9.13 20.82 -13.18
N GLN A 165 9.49 21.80 -14.01
CA GLN A 165 10.84 21.97 -14.52
C GLN A 165 11.86 22.22 -13.40
N GLN A 166 11.51 23.04 -12.40
CA GLN A 166 12.40 23.29 -11.26
C GLN A 166 12.66 22.01 -10.44
N ILE A 167 11.62 21.20 -10.19
CA ILE A 167 11.76 19.94 -9.45
C ILE A 167 12.63 18.93 -10.22
N ILE A 168 12.45 18.81 -11.54
CA ILE A 168 13.28 17.94 -12.38
C ILE A 168 14.73 18.41 -12.37
N ILE A 169 14.98 19.71 -12.57
CA ILE A 169 16.33 20.27 -12.62
C ILE A 169 17.05 20.09 -11.27
N ASP A 170 16.38 20.34 -10.16
CA ASP A 170 16.95 20.17 -8.82
C ASP A 170 17.23 18.69 -8.50
N GLY A 171 16.37 17.78 -8.97
CA GLY A 171 16.59 16.34 -8.90
C GLY A 171 17.81 15.89 -9.72
N LEU A 172 17.92 16.33 -10.96
CA LEU A 172 19.02 16.00 -11.87
C LEU A 172 20.37 16.54 -11.38
N LYS A 173 20.44 17.80 -10.94
CA LYS A 173 21.67 18.40 -10.39
C LYS A 173 22.20 17.59 -9.20
N ARG A 174 21.31 17.18 -8.30
CA ARG A 174 21.69 16.36 -7.14
C ARG A 174 22.15 14.95 -7.48
N GLN A 175 21.47 14.25 -8.40
CA GLN A 175 21.96 12.94 -8.85
C GLN A 175 23.32 13.04 -9.54
N TYR A 176 23.60 14.18 -10.19
CA TYR A 176 24.92 14.45 -10.76
C TYR A 176 25.96 14.65 -9.66
N ASP A 177 25.63 15.43 -8.62
CA ASP A 177 26.50 15.63 -7.45
C ASP A 177 26.79 14.31 -6.70
N ASP A 178 25.78 13.47 -6.44
CA ASP A 178 25.99 12.19 -5.75
C ASP A 178 26.89 11.23 -6.56
N ARG A 179 26.72 11.20 -7.89
CA ARG A 179 27.60 10.43 -8.80
C ARG A 179 29.04 10.96 -8.82
N LEU A 180 29.21 12.27 -8.70
CA LEU A 180 30.52 12.91 -8.62
C LEU A 180 31.19 12.64 -7.27
N LEU A 181 30.45 12.70 -6.17
CA LEU A 181 30.94 12.37 -4.82
C LEU A 181 31.38 10.91 -4.70
N LEU A 182 30.64 9.98 -5.30
CA LEU A 182 31.01 8.56 -5.36
C LEU A 182 32.35 8.33 -6.08
N ARG A 183 32.72 9.16 -7.07
CA ARG A 183 34.03 9.06 -7.75
C ARG A 183 35.22 9.58 -6.95
N PHE A 184 35.00 10.27 -5.83
CA PHE A 184 36.06 10.73 -4.93
C PHE A 184 36.32 9.77 -3.76
N LEU A 185 35.53 8.70 -3.63
CA LEU A 185 35.61 7.73 -2.53
C LEU A 185 36.13 6.34 -2.94
N ASP A 186 36.55 6.17 -4.20
CA ASP A 186 37.37 5.05 -4.70
C ASP A 186 38.81 5.52 -4.93
#